data_AF-A0A9Q3PY97-F1
#
_entry.id   AF-A0A9Q3PY97-F1
#
_cell.length_a   1.000
_cell.length_b   1.000
_cell.length_c   1.000
_cell.angle_alpha   90.00
_cell.angle_beta   90.00
_cell.angle_gamma   90.00
#
_symmetry.space_group_name_H-M   'P 1'
#
loop_
_entity.id
_entity.type
_entity.pdbx_description
1 polymer ?
#
loop_
_entity_poly.entity_id
_entity_poly.type
_entity_poly.pdbx_seq_one_letter_code
_entity_poly.pdbx_strand_id
1 'polypeptide(L)'
;MKVIYHHVLPIIPLGSTRKMKNLKRMLRAASFVTIHVPELPETLNLISSKELKSMKRDVFPTEPSGNGPYFDAHLNPWTERLLKLPNTILTTHICGSTEEAHKVIGDEVATAIICYLTLGSIVSAVNFPSLTPNCS
;
A
#
# COMPACT_ATOMS: atom_id res chain seq x y z
N MET A 1 14.21 -14.52 -1.47
CA MET A 1 12.81 -14.35 -1.00
C MET A 1 11.86 -14.69 -2.16
N LYS A 2 10.82 -15.50 -1.93
CA LYS A 2 9.83 -15.83 -2.98
C LYS A 2 8.65 -14.87 -2.87
N VAL A 3 8.45 -14.03 -3.88
CA VAL A 3 7.36 -13.04 -3.88
C VAL A 3 6.12 -13.65 -4.52
N ILE A 4 5.02 -13.63 -3.76
CA ILE A 4 3.69 -14.02 -4.23
C ILE A 4 2.74 -12.83 -4.03
N TYR A 5 1.82 -12.62 -4.96
CA TYR A 5 0.86 -11.51 -4.88
C TYR A 5 -0.54 -11.95 -5.25
N HIS A 6 -1.54 -11.23 -4.76
CA HIS A 6 -2.94 -11.38 -5.14
C HIS A 6 -3.47 -10.03 -5.61
N HIS A 7 -4.11 -10.01 -6.77
CA HIS A 7 -4.70 -8.80 -7.35
C HIS A 7 -5.97 -9.19 -8.10
N VAL A 8 -7.02 -8.36 -7.96
CA VAL A 8 -8.33 -8.59 -8.59
C VAL A 8 -8.22 -8.62 -10.11
N LEU A 9 -7.43 -7.70 -10.67
CA LEU A 9 -7.09 -7.70 -12.10
C LEU A 9 -5.90 -8.62 -12.43
N PRO A 10 -5.88 -9.27 -13.60
CA PRO A 10 -4.68 -9.92 -14.13
C PRO A 10 -3.63 -8.85 -14.47
N ILE A 11 -2.58 -8.78 -13.66
CA ILE A 11 -1.40 -7.95 -13.93
C ILE A 11 -0.25 -8.86 -14.39
N ILE A 12 0.64 -8.32 -15.21
CA ILE A 12 1.82 -9.05 -15.68
C ILE A 12 2.78 -9.22 -14.51
N PRO A 13 3.18 -10.47 -14.16
CA PRO A 13 4.17 -10.68 -13.11
C PRO A 13 5.53 -10.14 -13.55
N LEU A 14 6.17 -9.36 -12.69
CA LEU A 14 7.54 -8.92 -12.87
C LEU A 14 8.51 -9.97 -12.29
N GLY A 15 9.54 -10.34 -13.07
CA GLY A 15 10.57 -11.27 -12.64
C GLY A 15 10.03 -12.62 -12.16
N SER A 16 10.48 -13.09 -10.99
CA SER A 16 10.10 -14.38 -10.41
C SER A 16 8.80 -14.36 -9.59
N THR A 17 8.02 -13.27 -9.67
CA THR A 17 6.78 -13.12 -8.89
C THR A 17 5.70 -14.10 -9.38
N ARG A 18 4.88 -14.61 -8.45
CA ARG A 18 3.77 -15.51 -8.80
C ARG A 18 2.43 -14.97 -8.34
N LYS A 19 1.50 -14.80 -9.28
CA LYS A 19 0.10 -14.47 -8.97
C LYS A 19 -0.60 -15.65 -8.30
N MET A 20 -1.26 -15.41 -7.17
CA MET A 20 -2.14 -16.35 -6.50
C MET A 20 -3.60 -16.03 -6.81
N LYS A 21 -4.36 -17.03 -7.24
CA LYS A 21 -5.80 -16.88 -7.57
C LYS A 21 -6.63 -16.50 -6.34
N ASN A 22 -6.28 -17.01 -5.17
CA ASN A 22 -7.07 -16.87 -3.94
C ASN A 22 -6.25 -16.21 -2.82
N LEU A 23 -6.76 -15.12 -2.23
CA LEU A 23 -6.16 -14.43 -1.09
C LEU A 23 -5.86 -15.39 0.08
N LYS A 24 -6.83 -16.23 0.48
CA LYS A 24 -6.66 -17.19 1.59
C LYS A 24 -5.52 -18.21 1.36
N ARG A 25 -5.20 -18.53 0.11
CA ARG A 25 -4.06 -19.42 -0.21
C ARG A 25 -2.75 -18.65 -0.10
N MET A 26 -2.74 -17.38 -0.50
CA MET A 26 -1.59 -16.49 -0.33
C MET A 26 -1.25 -16.30 1.15
N LEU A 27 -2.24 -15.95 1.97
CA LEU A 27 -2.06 -15.73 3.41
C LEU A 27 -1.49 -16.96 4.14
N ARG A 28 -1.95 -18.17 3.79
CA ARG A 28 -1.41 -19.43 4.34
C ARG A 28 0.01 -19.76 3.87
N ALA A 29 0.41 -19.27 2.70
CA ALA A 29 1.71 -19.58 2.13
C ALA A 29 2.79 -18.60 2.59
N ALA A 30 2.43 -17.32 2.71
CA ALA A 30 3.32 -16.23 3.05
C ALA A 30 3.78 -16.27 4.52
N SER A 31 5.06 -15.96 4.75
CA SER A 31 5.60 -15.69 6.09
C SER A 31 5.49 -14.21 6.45
N PHE A 32 5.61 -13.32 5.46
CA PHE A 32 5.42 -11.88 5.59
C PHE A 32 4.38 -11.42 4.57
N VAL A 33 3.46 -10.55 5.00
CA VAL A 33 2.40 -10.00 4.15
C VAL A 33 2.44 -8.48 4.23
N THR A 34 2.53 -7.83 3.08
CA THR A 34 2.34 -6.39 2.93
C THR A 34 1.01 -6.16 2.21
N ILE A 35 0.32 -5.07 2.52
CA ILE A 35 -0.99 -4.75 1.94
C ILE A 35 -0.86 -3.39 1.25
N HIS A 36 -1.09 -3.36 -0.05
CA HIS A 36 -1.11 -2.15 -0.86
C HIS A 36 -2.42 -2.15 -1.66
N VAL A 37 -3.49 -1.68 -1.03
CA VAL A 37 -4.82 -1.59 -1.65
C VAL A 37 -5.39 -0.19 -1.39
N PRO A 38 -6.16 0.38 -2.33
CA PRO A 38 -6.86 1.63 -2.09
C PRO A 38 -7.98 1.44 -1.06
N GLU A 39 -8.44 2.54 -0.48
CA GLU A 39 -9.61 2.56 0.40
C GLU A 39 -10.90 2.50 -0.46
N LEU A 40 -11.51 1.33 -0.51
CA LEU A 40 -12.73 1.04 -1.26
C LEU A 40 -13.67 0.20 -0.39
N PRO A 41 -14.99 0.22 -0.63
CA PRO A 41 -15.94 -0.62 0.09
C PRO A 41 -15.56 -2.12 0.06
N GLU A 42 -14.97 -2.60 -1.03
CA GLU A 42 -14.53 -3.99 -1.20
C GLU A 42 -13.25 -4.32 -0.42
N THR A 43 -12.43 -3.33 -0.09
CA THR A 43 -11.16 -3.50 0.65
C THR A 43 -11.32 -3.19 2.15
N LEU A 44 -12.44 -2.60 2.56
CA LEU A 44 -12.78 -2.43 3.97
C LEU A 44 -12.86 -3.79 4.67
N ASN A 45 -12.16 -3.91 5.80
CA ASN A 45 -12.09 -5.15 6.59
C ASN A 45 -11.56 -6.38 5.82
N LEU A 46 -10.83 -6.16 4.71
CA LEU A 46 -10.26 -7.23 3.87
C LEU A 46 -9.40 -8.20 4.69
N ILE A 47 -8.66 -7.69 5.67
CA ILE A 47 -7.92 -8.49 6.65
C ILE A 47 -8.60 -8.35 8.01
N SER A 48 -9.48 -9.30 8.29
CA SER A 48 -10.19 -9.40 9.56
C SER A 48 -9.63 -10.55 10.40
N SER A 49 -10.27 -10.82 11.55
CA SER A 49 -9.91 -11.91 12.46
C SER A 49 -9.80 -13.28 11.77
N LYS A 50 -10.58 -13.53 10.71
CA LYS A 50 -10.60 -14.79 9.98
C LYS A 50 -9.35 -14.95 9.11
N GLU A 51 -8.94 -13.90 8.44
CA GLU A 51 -7.77 -13.84 7.56
C GLU A 51 -6.49 -13.92 8.40
N LEU A 52 -6.42 -13.16 9.50
CA LEU A 52 -5.32 -13.24 10.48
C LEU A 52 -5.14 -14.65 11.05
N LYS A 53 -6.24 -15.36 11.38
CA LYS A 53 -6.19 -16.77 11.82
C LYS A 53 -5.64 -17.72 10.76
N SER A 54 -5.73 -17.35 9.47
CA SER A 54 -5.26 -18.17 8.36
C SER A 54 -3.82 -17.89 7.97
N MET A 55 -3.23 -16.80 8.47
CA MET A 55 -1.82 -16.48 8.23
C MET A 55 -0.93 -17.44 9.02
N LYS A 56 0.26 -17.72 8.49
CA LYS A 56 1.27 -18.44 9.25
C LYS A 56 1.62 -17.62 10.49
N ARG A 57 1.58 -18.28 11.65
CA ARG A 57 2.12 -17.72 12.88
C ARG A 57 3.61 -18.01 12.89
N ASP A 58 4.38 -17.03 12.46
CA ASP A 58 5.83 -17.04 12.64
C ASP A 58 6.12 -15.95 13.66
N VAL A 59 6.73 -16.33 14.79
CA VAL A 59 7.09 -15.39 15.87
C VAL A 59 8.60 -15.44 15.95
N PHE A 60 9.26 -14.35 15.58
CA PHE A 60 10.68 -14.21 15.87
C PHE A 60 10.82 -14.05 17.40
N PRO A 61 11.73 -14.78 18.07
CA PRO A 61 11.92 -14.68 19.52
C PRO A 61 12.25 -13.25 19.99
N THR A 62 12.78 -12.43 19.10
CA THR A 62 13.15 -11.02 19.32
C THR A 62 12.99 -10.27 18.01
N GLU A 63 12.01 -9.37 17.94
CA GLU A 63 11.84 -8.43 16.84
C GLU A 63 12.65 -7.14 17.12
N PRO A 64 13.17 -6.46 16.08
CA PRO A 64 13.89 -5.21 16.25
C PRO A 64 12.98 -4.13 16.85
N SER A 65 13.53 -3.34 17.78
CA SER A 65 12.83 -2.24 18.45
C SER A 65 12.34 -1.22 17.42
N GLY A 66 11.02 -1.04 17.31
CA GLY A 66 10.45 0.05 16.50
C GLY A 66 10.78 1.42 17.08
N ASN A 67 11.08 2.38 16.21
CA ASN A 67 11.37 3.77 16.60
C ASN A 67 10.08 4.55 16.92
N GLY A 68 10.08 5.23 18.08
CA GLY A 68 9.26 6.43 18.35
C GLY A 68 7.97 6.22 19.16
N PRO A 69 7.49 7.24 19.91
CA PRO A 69 6.30 7.16 20.75
C PRO A 69 5.05 7.67 20.02
N TYR A 70 4.53 7.01 18.98
CA TYR A 70 3.32 7.53 18.30
C TYR A 70 2.40 6.45 17.73
N PHE A 71 1.51 5.94 18.57
CA PHE A 71 0.19 5.42 18.20
C PHE A 71 -0.70 5.62 19.44
N ASP A 72 -1.54 6.66 19.45
CA ASP A 72 -2.51 6.88 20.51
C ASP A 72 -3.91 6.40 20.11
N ALA A 73 -4.78 6.22 21.10
CA ALA A 73 -6.17 5.81 20.91
C ALA A 73 -7.03 6.85 20.20
N HIS A 74 -6.52 8.08 20.02
CA HIS A 74 -7.27 9.21 19.49
C HIS A 74 -7.30 9.23 17.96
N LEU A 75 -6.36 8.55 17.29
CA LEU A 75 -6.28 8.52 15.82
C LEU A 75 -7.44 7.75 15.17
N ASN A 76 -7.87 6.64 15.79
CA ASN A 76 -8.97 5.80 15.31
C ASN A 76 -9.34 4.72 16.35
N PRO A 77 -10.65 4.37 16.51
CA PRO A 77 -11.13 3.47 17.56
C PRO A 77 -10.50 2.06 17.56
N TRP A 78 -9.95 1.66 16.42
CA TRP A 78 -9.38 0.32 16.22
C TRP A 78 -7.87 0.24 16.53
N THR A 79 -7.18 1.37 16.72
CA THR A 79 -5.72 1.42 16.88
C THR A 79 -5.26 0.80 18.19
N GLU A 80 -6.00 1.01 19.28
CA GLU A 80 -5.72 0.31 20.54
C GLU A 80 -5.82 -1.22 20.39
N ARG A 81 -6.77 -1.68 19.59
CA ARG A 81 -6.99 -3.12 19.37
C ARG A 81 -5.83 -3.75 18.63
N LEU A 82 -5.20 -3.00 17.70
CA LEU A 82 -4.04 -3.44 16.94
C LEU A 82 -2.75 -3.38 17.76
N LEU A 83 -2.57 -2.34 18.59
CA LEU A 83 -1.43 -2.21 19.51
C LEU A 83 -1.38 -3.32 20.58
N LYS A 84 -2.55 -3.82 21.00
CA LYS A 84 -2.65 -4.91 21.99
C LYS A 84 -2.30 -6.29 21.41
N LEU A 85 -2.07 -6.42 20.10
CA LEU A 85 -1.68 -7.68 19.48
C LEU A 85 -0.16 -7.89 19.62
N PRO A 86 0.30 -8.97 20.27
CA PRO A 86 1.73 -9.16 20.57
C PRO A 86 2.61 -9.41 19.34
N ASN A 87 2.00 -9.64 18.16
CA ASN A 87 2.70 -10.01 16.92
C ASN A 87 2.35 -9.02 15.79
N THR A 88 2.28 -7.73 16.09
CA THR A 88 1.87 -6.70 15.13
C THR A 88 2.78 -5.49 15.24
N ILE A 89 3.58 -5.27 14.21
CA ILE A 89 4.34 -4.04 14.04
C ILE A 89 3.47 -3.05 13.28
N LEU A 90 3.15 -1.94 13.91
CA LEU A 90 2.52 -0.80 13.26
C LEU A 90 3.61 0.15 12.81
N THR A 91 3.65 0.44 11.51
CA THR A 91 4.43 1.54 10.96
C THR A 91 3.47 2.65 10.60
N THR A 92 3.83 3.90 10.87
CA THR A 92 3.08 5.03 10.36
C THR A 92 3.13 5.01 8.83
N HIS A 93 2.21 5.69 8.16
CA HIS A 93 2.16 5.75 6.70
C HIS A 93 3.36 6.57 6.16
N ILE A 94 4.55 5.95 6.18
CA ILE A 94 5.84 6.51 5.76
C ILE A 94 6.16 6.22 4.30
N CYS A 95 5.24 5.57 3.57
CA CYS A 95 5.45 5.19 2.18
C CYS A 95 5.48 6.46 1.32
N GLY A 96 6.69 6.88 0.94
CA GLY A 96 6.94 8.14 0.21
C GLY A 96 7.42 9.31 1.08
N SER A 97 7.65 9.12 2.38
CA SER A 97 8.17 10.16 3.29
C SER A 97 9.71 10.25 3.31
N THR A 98 10.35 10.00 2.17
CA THR A 98 11.80 10.20 2.01
C THR A 98 12.06 11.46 1.20
N GLU A 99 13.24 12.07 1.36
CA GLU A 99 13.62 13.28 0.61
C GLU A 99 13.59 13.03 -0.90
N GLU A 100 14.03 11.85 -1.33
CA GLU A 100 14.03 11.44 -2.74
C GLU A 100 12.60 11.33 -3.29
N ALA A 101 11.69 10.73 -2.53
CA ALA A 101 10.30 10.61 -2.92
C ALA A 101 9.62 11.99 -3.02
N HIS A 102 9.84 12.87 -2.03
CA HIS A 102 9.32 14.24 -2.09
C HIS A 102 9.85 15.04 -3.28
N LYS A 103 11.13 14.88 -3.63
CA LYS A 103 11.72 15.54 -4.79
C LYS A 103 11.05 15.09 -6.09
N VAL A 104 10.91 13.77 -6.28
CA VAL A 104 10.27 13.21 -7.49
C VAL A 104 8.82 13.64 -7.60
N ILE A 105 8.06 13.62 -6.49
CA ILE A 105 6.68 14.08 -6.45
C ILE A 105 6.60 15.58 -6.76
N GLY A 106 7.52 16.38 -6.21
CA GLY A 106 7.59 17.81 -6.49
C GLY A 106 7.81 18.11 -7.98
N ASP A 107 8.77 17.43 -8.60
CA ASP A 107 9.05 17.57 -10.03
C ASP A 107 7.86 17.12 -10.90
N GLU A 108 7.19 16.02 -10.54
CA GLU A 108 6.03 15.50 -11.26
C GLU A 108 4.82 16.46 -11.20
N VAL A 109 4.52 17.00 -10.02
CA VAL A 109 3.42 17.97 -9.83
C VAL A 109 3.73 19.29 -10.54
N ALA A 110 4.97 19.79 -10.44
CA ALA A 110 5.39 21.01 -11.13
C ALA A 110 5.27 20.84 -12.65
N THR A 111 5.71 19.70 -13.19
CA THR A 111 5.59 19.36 -14.60
C THR A 111 4.13 19.31 -15.05
N ALA A 112 3.25 18.68 -14.28
CA ALA A 112 1.82 18.62 -14.58
C ALA A 112 1.19 20.03 -14.66
N ILE A 113 1.55 20.94 -13.74
CA ILE A 113 1.07 22.33 -13.75
C ILE A 113 1.61 23.08 -14.99
N ILE A 114 2.90 22.94 -15.30
CA ILE A 114 3.51 23.59 -16.48
C ILE A 114 2.82 23.08 -17.75
N CYS A 115 2.65 21.77 -17.91
CA CYS A 115 1.98 21.18 -19.07
C CYS A 115 0.54 21.66 -19.23
N TYR A 116 -0.19 21.85 -18.12
CA TYR A 116 -1.52 22.44 -18.16
C TYR A 116 -1.49 23.90 -18.62
N LEU A 117 -0.64 24.73 -18.02
CA LEU A 117 -0.59 26.17 -18.30
C LEU A 117 -0.06 26.50 -19.70
N THR A 118 0.88 25.69 -20.21
CA THR A 118 1.55 25.94 -21.50
C THR A 118 0.88 25.26 -22.67
N LEU A 119 0.41 24.02 -22.49
CA LEU A 119 -0.12 23.18 -23.57
C LEU A 119 -1.61 22.89 -23.42
N GLY A 120 -2.24 23.28 -22.31
CA GLY A 120 -3.61 22.84 -21.98
C GLY A 120 -3.70 21.34 -21.72
N SER A 121 -2.57 20.66 -21.51
CA SER A 121 -2.51 19.21 -21.32
C SER A 121 -2.81 18.84 -19.88
N ILE A 122 -3.79 17.96 -19.68
CA ILE A 122 -4.19 17.41 -18.40
C ILE A 122 -4.06 15.89 -18.49
N VAL A 123 -3.01 15.34 -17.89
CA VAL A 123 -2.79 13.90 -17.79
C VAL A 123 -2.78 13.52 -16.33
N SER A 124 -3.38 12.38 -15.97
CA SER A 124 -3.41 11.85 -14.60
C SER A 124 -4.18 12.69 -13.57
N ALA A 125 -5.07 13.59 -14.00
CA ALA A 125 -5.96 14.30 -13.09
C ALA A 125 -7.00 13.35 -12.49
N VAL A 126 -7.13 13.37 -11.17
CA VAL A 126 -8.07 12.50 -10.44
C VAL A 126 -9.53 12.93 -10.58
N ASN A 127 -9.78 14.19 -10.94
CA ASN A 127 -11.10 14.83 -10.96
C ASN A 127 -11.42 15.55 -12.27
N PHE A 128 -10.61 15.37 -13.31
CA PHE A 128 -10.81 16.00 -14.61
C PHE A 128 -10.49 15.01 -15.74
N PRO A 129 -11.24 14.99 -16.85
CA PRO A 129 -10.94 14.10 -17.97
C PRO A 129 -9.54 14.36 -18.52
N SER A 130 -8.83 13.29 -18.87
CA SER A 130 -7.51 13.41 -19.49
C SER A 130 -7.62 14.13 -20.84
N LEU A 131 -6.92 15.25 -20.99
CA LEU A 131 -6.80 16.02 -22.22
C LEU A 131 -5.34 16.02 -22.63
N THR A 132 -5.02 15.34 -23.72
CA THR A 132 -3.73 15.51 -24.39
C THR A 132 -3.98 16.33 -25.65
N PRO A 133 -3.20 17.39 -25.92
CA PRO A 133 -3.27 18.03 -27.23
C PRO A 133 -2.99 16.97 -28.30
N ASN A 134 -3.85 16.88 -29.31
CA ASN A 134 -3.52 16.12 -30.51
C ASN A 134 -2.33 16.81 -31.16
N CYS A 135 -1.13 16.24 -31.03
CA CYS A 135 -0.05 16.55 -31.95
C CYS A 135 -0.44 15.95 -33.31
N SER A 136 -1.13 16.73 -34.13
CA SER A 136 -1.26 16.53 -35.56
C SER A 136 0.04 16.82 -36.28
#